data_AF-A0A2M7V488-F1
#
_entry.id   AF-A0A2M7V488-F1
#
_cell.length_a   1.000
_cell.length_b   1.000
_cell.length_c   1.000
_cell.angle_alpha   90.00
_cell.angle_beta   90.00
_cell.angle_gamma   90.00
#
_symmetry.space_group_name_H-M   'P 1'
#
loop_
_entity.id
_entity.type
_entity.pdbx_description
1 polymer ?
#
loop_
_entity_poly.entity_id
_entity_poly.type
_entity_poly.pdbx_seq_one_letter_code
_entity_poly.pdbx_strand_id
1 'polypeptide(L)'
;MYTIAERAILEALNTERHQWYLRELVKAMGEKILSREVNDKLLRRSVYKDLTRLIYRSLVECRWETYDEWKERTSHLTDSPRLRVYWITDEGIRQLSS
;
A
#
# COMPACT_ATOMS: atom_id res chain seq x y z
N MET A 1 4.09 -6.89 -17.82
CA MET A 1 3.53 -5.54 -18.07
C MET A 1 2.68 -5.15 -16.86
N TYR A 2 2.95 -4.03 -16.20
CA TYR A 2 2.16 -3.55 -15.07
C TYR A 2 0.98 -2.73 -15.55
N THR A 3 -0.10 -2.71 -14.77
CA THR A 3 -1.09 -1.65 -14.91
C THR A 3 -0.54 -0.32 -14.34
N ILE A 4 -1.13 0.80 -14.75
CA ILE A 4 -0.80 2.13 -14.19
C ILE A 4 -0.99 2.12 -12.65
N ALA A 5 -2.02 1.43 -12.16
CA ALA A 5 -2.29 1.29 -10.74
C ALA A 5 -1.23 0.47 -10.01
N GLU A 6 -0.80 -0.67 -10.57
CA GLU A 6 0.27 -1.50 -9.99
C GLU A 6 1.60 -0.74 -9.90
N ARG A 7 1.96 0.01 -10.96
CA ARG A 7 3.15 0.84 -10.97
C ARG A 7 3.09 1.93 -9.89
N ALA A 8 1.97 2.63 -9.78
CA ALA A 8 1.80 3.66 -8.77
C ALA A 8 1.84 3.11 -7.33
N ILE A 9 1.36 1.88 -7.09
CA ILE A 9 1.52 1.21 -5.79
C ILE A 9 2.99 0.95 -5.50
N LEU A 10 3.74 0.41 -6.46
CA LEU A 10 5.18 0.17 -6.30
C LEU A 10 5.94 1.48 -6.06
N GLU A 11 5.62 2.55 -6.78
CA GLU A 11 6.21 3.88 -6.56
C GLU A 11 5.84 4.48 -5.19
N ALA A 12 4.62 4.25 -4.69
CA ALA A 12 4.22 4.68 -3.35
C ALA A 12 4.99 3.91 -2.26
N LEU A 13 5.17 2.60 -2.43
CA LEU A 13 5.94 1.76 -1.52
C LEU A 13 7.45 2.01 -1.60
N ASN A 14 7.96 2.44 -2.76
CA ASN A 14 9.36 2.81 -2.99
C ASN A 14 9.66 4.27 -2.60
N THR A 15 9.14 4.70 -1.45
CA THR A 15 9.47 5.99 -0.82
C THR A 15 10.32 5.76 0.43
N GLU A 16 10.83 6.82 1.06
CA GLU A 16 11.65 6.73 2.30
C GLU A 16 10.97 5.92 3.42
N ARG A 17 9.64 5.79 3.37
CA ARG A 17 8.87 4.91 4.23
C ARG A 17 8.79 3.53 3.58
N HIS A 18 9.68 2.64 3.99
CA HIS A 18 9.70 1.25 3.54
C HIS A 18 8.49 0.41 3.99
N GLN A 19 7.55 0.97 4.77
CA GLN A 19 6.42 0.25 5.35
C GLN A 19 5.14 1.09 5.30
N TRP A 20 4.06 0.48 4.81
CA TRP A 20 2.76 1.14 4.64
C TRP A 20 1.63 0.23 5.10
N TYR A 21 0.63 0.76 5.80
CA TYR A 21 -0.63 0.02 5.97
C TYR A 21 -1.66 0.41 4.91
N LEU A 22 -2.64 -0.48 4.67
CA LEU A 22 -3.56 -0.34 3.53
C LEU A 22 -4.26 1.02 3.45
N ARG A 23 -4.70 1.59 4.57
CA ARG A 23 -5.44 2.87 4.57
C ARG A 23 -4.52 4.05 4.23
N GLU A 24 -3.28 4.06 4.72
CA GLU A 24 -2.27 5.05 4.32
C GLU A 24 -1.97 4.98 2.82
N LEU A 25 -1.76 3.77 2.32
CA LEU A 25 -1.48 3.54 0.91
C LEU A 25 -2.66 3.96 0.03
N VAL A 26 -3.89 3.63 0.42
CA VAL A 26 -5.11 4.07 -0.29
C VAL A 26 -5.22 5.60 -0.28
N LYS A 27 -4.88 6.27 0.83
CA LYS A 27 -4.89 7.74 0.91
C LYS A 27 -3.84 8.36 -0.03
N ALA A 28 -2.60 7.88 0.02
CA ALA A 28 -1.54 8.34 -0.88
C ALA A 28 -1.86 8.09 -2.36
N MET A 29 -2.51 6.97 -2.66
CA MET A 29 -2.97 6.64 -4.02
C MET A 29 -4.16 7.50 -4.46
N GLY A 30 -5.08 7.82 -3.54
CA GLY A 30 -6.17 8.77 -3.78
C GLY A 30 -5.62 10.15 -4.13
N GLU A 31 -4.67 10.65 -3.35
CA GLU A 31 -4.02 11.95 -3.62
C GLU A 31 -3.24 11.98 -4.95
N LYS A 32 -2.66 10.85 -5.39
CA LYS A 32 -1.86 10.77 -6.62
C LYS A 32 -2.66 10.48 -7.90
N ILE A 33 -3.68 9.62 -7.84
CA ILE A 33 -4.33 9.06 -9.05
C ILE A 33 -5.68 9.71 -9.33
N LEU A 34 -6.42 10.12 -8.31
CA LEU A 34 -7.83 10.46 -8.47
C LEU A 34 -8.14 11.81 -7.80
N SER A 35 -8.73 12.72 -8.58
CA SER A 35 -9.43 13.87 -7.99
C SER A 35 -10.32 13.39 -6.83
N ARG A 36 -10.43 14.21 -5.76
CA ARG A 36 -11.08 13.91 -4.46
C ARG A 36 -12.50 13.31 -4.50
N GLU A 37 -13.10 13.13 -5.68
CA GLU A 37 -14.47 12.66 -5.90
C GLU A 37 -14.61 11.17 -6.23
N VAL A 38 -13.55 10.37 -6.18
CA VAL A 38 -13.72 8.91 -6.30
C VAL A 38 -14.11 8.31 -4.96
N ASN A 39 -15.17 7.50 -4.98
CA ASN A 39 -15.66 6.74 -3.83
C ASN A 39 -14.53 5.93 -3.18
N ASP A 40 -14.12 6.33 -1.96
CA ASP A 40 -13.09 5.69 -1.14
C ASP A 40 -13.22 4.16 -1.07
N LYS A 41 -14.44 3.62 -1.11
CA LYS A 41 -14.67 2.17 -1.07
C LYS A 41 -14.26 1.48 -2.38
N LEU A 42 -14.50 2.11 -3.53
CA LEU A 42 -14.10 1.56 -4.83
C LEU A 42 -12.58 1.64 -5.01
N LEU A 43 -11.98 2.78 -4.64
CA LEU A 43 -10.53 2.94 -4.66
C LEU A 43 -9.84 1.91 -3.76
N ARG A 44 -10.33 1.73 -2.52
CA ARG A 44 -9.79 0.74 -1.59
C ARG A 44 -9.85 -0.68 -2.15
N ARG A 45 -10.96 -1.05 -2.81
CA ARG A 45 -11.10 -2.38 -3.44
C ARG A 45 -10.12 -2.57 -4.59
N SER A 46 -9.92 -1.54 -5.43
CA SER A 46 -8.96 -1.59 -6.54
C SER A 46 -7.54 -1.74 -6.02
N VAL A 47 -7.13 -0.88 -5.09
CA VAL A 47 -5.79 -0.91 -4.49
C VAL A 47 -5.53 -2.26 -3.84
N TYR A 48 -6.49 -2.82 -3.11
CA TYR A 48 -6.33 -4.15 -2.50
C TYR A 48 -6.17 -5.27 -3.53
N LYS A 49 -6.92 -5.21 -4.64
CA LYS A 49 -6.82 -6.19 -5.73
C LYS A 49 -5.44 -6.15 -6.37
N ASP A 50 -4.93 -4.96 -6.66
CA ASP A 50 -3.62 -4.78 -7.30
C ASP A 50 -2.48 -5.11 -6.33
N LEU A 51 -2.58 -4.74 -5.04
CA LEU A 51 -1.67 -5.22 -3.99
C LEU A 51 -1.60 -6.75 -3.93
N THR A 52 -2.75 -7.43 -3.99
CA THR A 52 -2.79 -8.90 -3.93
C THR A 52 -2.05 -9.53 -5.11
N ARG A 53 -2.14 -8.94 -6.30
CA ARG A 53 -1.39 -9.38 -7.48
C ARG A 53 0.11 -9.15 -7.33
N LEU A 54 0.50 -7.99 -6.81
CA LEU A 54 1.90 -7.67 -6.56
C LEU A 54 2.51 -8.60 -5.51
N ILE A 55 1.73 -9.01 -4.51
CA ILE A 55 2.13 -10.03 -3.53
C ILE A 55 2.31 -11.40 -4.18
N TYR A 56 1.36 -11.82 -5.01
CA TYR A 56 1.47 -13.09 -5.74
C TYR A 56 2.69 -13.14 -6.67
N ARG A 57 3.09 -11.99 -7.21
CA ARG A 57 4.30 -11.83 -8.04
C ARG A 57 5.58 -11.62 -7.23
N SER A 58 5.53 -11.70 -5.91
CA SER A 58 6.67 -11.47 -5.01
C SER A 58 7.32 -10.09 -5.16
N LEU A 59 6.57 -9.08 -5.61
CA LEU A 59 7.04 -7.71 -5.74
C LEU A 59 6.76 -6.89 -4.49
N VAL A 60 5.73 -7.28 -3.74
CA VAL A 60 5.33 -6.70 -2.47
C VAL A 60 5.21 -7.81 -1.44
N GLU A 61 5.64 -7.56 -0.23
CA GLU A 61 5.42 -8.45 0.90
C GLU A 61 4.40 -7.83 1.86
N CYS A 62 3.73 -8.69 2.64
CA CYS A 62 2.80 -8.26 3.66
C CYS A 62 2.95 -9.09 4.94
N ARG A 63 2.98 -8.43 6.10
CA ARG A 63 2.90 -9.09 7.42
C ARG A 63 1.84 -8.42 8.29
N TRP A 64 1.41 -9.19 9.28
CA TRP A 64 0.57 -8.68 10.36
C TRP A 64 1.47 -8.13 11.46
N GLU A 65 1.40 -6.82 11.67
CA GLU A 65 2.08 -6.13 12.76
C GLU A 65 1.08 -5.71 13.83
N THR A 66 1.56 -5.52 15.06
CA THR A 66 0.69 -5.11 16.17
C THR A 66 0.43 -3.63 16.12
N TYR A 67 -0.76 -3.21 16.54
CA TYR A 67 -1.12 -1.79 16.54
C TYR A 67 -0.21 -0.95 17.45
N ASP A 68 0.27 -1.51 18.56
CA ASP A 68 1.14 -0.78 19.49
C ASP A 68 2.46 -0.32 18.84
N GLU A 69 2.98 -1.06 17.85
CA GLU A 69 4.14 -0.67 17.04
C GLU A 69 3.84 0.51 16.09
N TRP A 70 2.56 0.81 15.86
CA TRP A 70 2.07 1.83 14.93
C TRP A 70 1.27 2.96 15.61
N LYS A 71 1.04 2.85 16.92
CA LYS A 71 0.18 3.74 17.71
C LYS A 71 0.66 5.20 17.69
N GLU A 72 1.97 5.42 17.68
CA GLU A 72 2.56 6.76 17.56
C GLU A 72 2.31 7.40 16.19
N ARG A 73 2.15 6.58 15.15
CA ARG A 73 1.97 7.02 13.75
C ARG A 73 0.51 7.17 13.36
N THR A 74 -0.40 6.50 14.09
CA THR A 74 -1.79 6.33 13.67
C THR A 74 -2.76 6.62 14.81
N SER A 75 -2.71 7.85 15.35
CA SER A 75 -3.51 8.30 16.50
C SER A 75 -5.04 8.19 16.36
N HIS A 76 -5.55 7.74 15.20
CA HIS A 76 -6.98 7.60 14.88
C HIS A 76 -7.43 6.14 14.66
N LEU A 77 -6.56 5.14 14.78
CA LEU A 77 -6.93 3.72 14.60
C LEU A 77 -7.30 3.10 15.95
N THR A 78 -8.56 3.22 16.37
CA THR A 78 -8.95 2.81 17.72
C THR A 78 -9.27 1.32 17.92
N ASP A 79 -9.40 0.47 16.90
CA ASP A 79 -10.11 -0.82 17.10
C ASP A 79 -9.53 -2.05 16.37
N SER A 80 -8.29 -2.04 15.88
CA SER A 80 -7.68 -3.26 15.32
C SER A 80 -6.37 -3.59 16.00
N PRO A 81 -6.28 -4.71 16.76
CA PRO A 81 -5.04 -5.09 17.45
C PRO A 81 -3.92 -5.49 16.47
N ARG A 82 -4.25 -5.76 15.20
CA ARG A 82 -3.30 -6.14 14.16
C ARG A 82 -3.57 -5.39 12.86
N LEU A 83 -2.51 -4.90 12.23
CA LEU A 83 -2.54 -4.20 10.95
C LEU A 83 -1.78 -5.00 9.90
N ARG A 84 -2.28 -4.99 8.67
CA ARG A 84 -1.49 -5.46 7.52
C ARG A 84 -0.57 -4.34 7.05
N VAL A 85 0.72 -4.59 7.16
CA VAL A 85 1.79 -3.71 6.70
C VAL A 85 2.38 -4.31 5.43
N TYR A 86 2.67 -3.45 4.47
CA TYR A 86 3.16 -3.79 3.13
C TYR A 86 4.49 -3.08 2.87
N TRP A 87 5.41 -3.77 2.19
CA TRP A 87 6.67 -3.19 1.71
C TRP A 87 6.99 -3.71 0.32
N ILE A 88 7.71 -2.90 -0.45
CA ILE A 88 8.28 -3.35 -1.72
C ILE A 88 9.47 -4.27 -1.44
N THR A 89 9.61 -5.32 -2.26
CA THR A 89 10.77 -6.23 -2.21
C THR A 89 11.89 -5.72 -3.11
N ASP A 90 13.10 -6.27 -2.97
CA ASP A 90 14.22 -5.98 -3.87
C ASP A 90 13.88 -6.27 -5.34
N GLU A 91 13.11 -7.34 -5.59
CA GLU A 91 12.62 -7.66 -6.93
C GLU A 91 11.62 -6.61 -7.42
N GLY A 92 10.72 -6.15 -6.56
CA GLY A 92 9.81 -5.04 -6.85
C GLY A 92 10.53 -3.76 -7.24
N ILE A 93 11.61 -3.41 -6.52
CA ILE A 93 12.45 -2.24 -6.81
C ILE A 93 13.14 -2.41 -8.17
N ARG A 94 13.78 -3.55 -8.41
CA ARG A 94 14.46 -3.85 -9.68
C ARG A 94 13.50 -3.75 -10.87
N GLN A 95 12.30 -4.30 -10.72
CA GLN A 95 11.24 -4.29 -11.73
C GLN A 95 10.64 -2.91 -11.99
N LEU A 96 10.74 -1.99 -11.02
CA LEU A 96 10.30 -0.60 -11.16
C LEU A 96 11.35 0.26 -11.89
N SER A 97 12.63 -0.07 -11.75
CA SER A 97 13.76 0.64 -12.38
C SER A 97 14.09 0.17 -13.81
N SER A 98 13.44 -0.90 -14.29
CA SER A 98 13.61 -1.47 -15.63
C SER A 98 12.57 -0.95 -16.62
#